data_AF-A0A9D4NMC1-F1
#
_entry.id   AF-A0A9D4NMC1-F1
#
_cell.length_a   1.000
_cell.length_b   1.000
_cell.length_c   1.000
_cell.angle_alpha   90.00
_cell.angle_beta   90.00
_cell.angle_gamma   90.00
#
_symmetry.space_group_name_H-M   'P 1'
#
loop_
_entity.id
_entity.type
_entity.pdbx_description
1 polymer ?
#
loop_
_entity_poly.entity_id
_entity_poly.type
_entity_poly.pdbx_seq_one_letter_code
_entity_poly.pdbx_strand_id
1 'polypeptide(L)' 'MSEWKHTCSQCGKVFRTPFLLRGHMRIHTGERPYQCPVCKKGFTQKGNFQSHYVTVHRKMDLLNIQQM' A
#
# COMPACT_ATOMS: atom_id res chain seq x y z
N MET A 1 -19.76 2.11 -27.54
CA MET A 1 -19.28 3.09 -26.53
C MET A 1 -18.82 2.32 -25.31
N SER A 2 -17.53 2.04 -25.19
CA SER A 2 -17.01 1.13 -24.15
C SER A 2 -15.81 1.77 -23.47
N GLU A 3 -16.01 2.35 -22.28
CA GLU A 3 -14.93 2.91 -21.48
C GLU A 3 -15.01 2.40 -20.02
N TRP A 4 -14.62 1.14 -19.82
CA TRP A 4 -14.35 0.63 -18.47
C TRP A 4 -12.96 1.12 -18.03
N LYS A 5 -12.88 2.36 -17.52
CA LYS A 5 -11.60 3.12 -17.39
C LYS A 5 -10.61 2.64 -16.34
N HIS A 6 -10.96 1.69 -15.48
CA HIS A 6 -10.09 1.31 -14.35
C HIS A 6 -9.85 -0.20 -14.30
N THR A 7 -9.57 -0.78 -15.47
CA THR A 7 -9.22 -2.20 -15.61
C THR A 7 -7.71 -2.38 -15.55
N CYS A 8 -7.25 -3.40 -14.82
CA CYS A 8 -5.84 -3.78 -14.78
C CYS A 8 -5.44 -4.45 -16.09
N SER A 9 -4.39 -3.94 -16.74
CA SER A 9 -3.86 -4.52 -17.98
C SER A 9 -3.15 -5.86 -17.79
N GLN A 10 -2.71 -6.19 -16.58
CA GLN A 10 -1.96 -7.42 -16.28
C GLN A 10 -2.85 -8.61 -15.91
N CYS A 11 -4.01 -8.35 -15.28
CA CYS A 11 -4.89 -9.43 -14.80
C CYS A 11 -6.37 -9.22 -15.11
N GLY A 12 -6.74 -8.17 -15.84
CA GLY A 12 -8.13 -7.89 -16.23
C GLY A 12 -9.06 -7.46 -15.09
N LYS A 13 -8.56 -7.35 -13.85
CA LYS A 13 -9.40 -6.92 -12.71
C LYS A 13 -9.88 -5.50 -12.88
N VAL A 14 -11.16 -5.30 -12.58
CA VAL A 14 -11.83 -4.01 -12.69
C VAL A 14 -11.90 -3.34 -11.31
N PHE A 15 -11.62 -2.05 -11.27
CA PHE A 15 -11.69 -1.24 -10.07
C PHE A 15 -12.73 -0.12 -10.20
N ARG A 16 -13.32 0.29 -9.07
CA ARG A 16 -14.29 1.40 -9.06
C ARG A 16 -13.64 2.77 -9.24
N THR A 17 -12.35 2.91 -8.90
CA THR A 17 -11.62 4.17 -8.96
C THR A 17 -10.19 3.98 -9.46
N PRO A 18 -9.58 5.00 -10.10
CA PRO A 18 -8.20 4.93 -10.58
C PRO A 18 -7.19 4.80 -9.44
N PHE A 19 -7.50 5.34 -8.26
CA PHE A 19 -6.68 5.20 -7.06
C PHE A 19 -6.53 3.73 -6.64
N LEU A 20 -7.63 2.97 -6.66
CA LEU A 20 -7.60 1.55 -6.32
C LEU A 20 -6.86 0.73 -7.38
N LEU A 21 -7.02 1.06 -8.67
CA LEU A 21 -6.24 0.44 -9.74
C LEU A 21 -4.73 0.72 -9.53
N ARG A 22 -4.35 1.97 -9.28
CA ARG A 22 -2.94 2.34 -9.03
C ARG A 22 -2.35 1.62 -7.83
N GLY A 23 -3.09 1.55 -6.71
CA GLY A 23 -2.69 0.79 -5.53
C GLY A 23 -2.58 -0.70 -5.82
N HIS A 24 -3.47 -1.24 -6.63
CA HIS A 24 -3.43 -2.63 -7.09
C HIS A 24 -2.19 -2.92 -7.95
N MET A 25 -1.77 -2.01 -8.84
CA MET A 25 -0.60 -2.24 -9.70
C MET A 25 0.69 -2.55 -8.91
N ARG A 26 0.78 -2.15 -7.64
CA ARG A 26 1.90 -2.47 -6.75
C ARG A 26 2.10 -3.98 -6.55
N ILE A 27 1.07 -4.81 -6.73
CA ILE A 27 1.22 -6.26 -6.67
C ILE A 27 2.00 -6.82 -7.86
N HIS A 28 1.91 -6.14 -9.01
CA HIS A 28 2.59 -6.53 -10.24
C HIS A 28 3.99 -5.95 -10.31
N THR A 29 4.19 -4.71 -9.88
CA THR A 29 5.50 -4.06 -9.88
C THR A 29 6.38 -4.47 -8.70
N GLY A 30 5.79 -5.01 -7.63
CA GLY A 30 6.49 -5.28 -6.38
C GLY A 30 6.84 -4.03 -5.57
N GLU A 31 6.37 -2.85 -5.98
CA GLU A 31 6.63 -1.59 -5.29
C GLU A 31 6.09 -1.63 -3.85
N ARG A 32 6.93 -1.25 -2.89
CA ARG A 32 6.58 -1.20 -1.47
C ARG A 32 6.90 0.19 -0.90
N PRO A 33 6.02 1.18 -1.11
CA PRO A 33 6.29 2.57 -0.73
C PRO A 33 6.42 2.77 0.78
N TYR A 34 5.82 1.89 1.57
CA TYR A 34 5.78 2.02 3.03
C TYR A 34 6.82 1.08 3.62
N GLN A 35 7.98 1.61 3.99
CA GLN A 35 9.05 0.83 4.59
C GLN A 35 9.13 1.09 6.09
N CYS A 36 9.16 0.03 6.89
CA CYS A 36 9.37 0.16 8.32
C CYS A 36 10.77 0.71 8.60
N PRO A 37 10.91 1.85 9.32
CA PRO A 37 12.23 2.43 9.56
C PRO A 37 13.10 1.55 10.46
N VAL A 38 12.46 0.76 11.33
CA VAL A 38 13.10 -0.10 12.35
C VAL A 38 13.61 -1.41 11.74
N CYS A 39 12.72 -2.23 11.15
CA CYS A 39 13.10 -3.54 10.63
C CYS A 39 13.23 -3.61 9.10
N LYS A 40 13.10 -2.47 8.40
CA LYS A 40 13.19 -2.34 6.93
C LYS A 40 12.18 -3.16 6.12
N LYS A 41 11.19 -3.81 6.76
CA LYS A 41 10.10 -4.53 6.08
C LYS A 41 9.25 -3.55 5.26
N GLY A 42 9.10 -3.82 3.97
CA GLY A 42 8.28 -3.02 3.06
C GLY A 42 6.84 -3.52 2.95
N PHE A 43 5.89 -2.61 2.77
CA PHE A 43 4.46 -2.87 2.61
C PHE A 43 3.92 -2.13 1.38
N THR A 44 2.95 -2.75 0.71
CA THR A 44 2.28 -2.16 -0.46
C THR A 44 1.17 -1.17 -0.08
N GLN A 45 0.66 -1.25 1.15
CA GLN A 45 -0.45 -0.44 1.68
C GLN A 45 -0.11 0.16 3.05
N LYS A 46 -0.58 1.40 3.27
CA LYS A 46 -0.36 2.17 4.51
C LYS A 46 -0.93 1.48 5.75
N GLY A 47 -2.17 0.98 5.68
CA GLY A 47 -2.82 0.32 6.83
C GLY A 47 -2.06 -0.91 7.33
N ASN A 48 -1.51 -1.69 6.41
CA ASN A 48 -0.68 -2.86 6.75
C ASN A 48 0.62 -2.44 7.43
N PHE A 49 1.26 -1.37 6.96
CA PHE A 49 2.44 -0.79 7.60
C PHE A 49 2.12 -0.27 9.00
N GLN A 50 1.04 0.50 9.17
CA GLN A 50 0.62 1.04 10.47
C GLN A 50 0.32 -0.07 11.47
N SER A 51 -0.45 -1.09 11.06
CA SER A 51 -0.75 -2.25 11.90
C SER A 51 0.53 -2.98 12.30
N HIS A 52 1.45 -3.23 11.37
CA HIS A 52 2.76 -3.82 11.67
C HIS A 52 3.55 -2.97 12.69
N TYR A 53 3.65 -1.67 12.47
CA TYR A 53 4.42 -0.79 13.34
C TYR A 53 3.84 -0.77 14.77
N VAL A 54 2.51 -0.68 14.88
CA VAL A 54 1.79 -0.68 16.15
C VAL A 54 1.76 -2.06 16.82
N THR A 55 1.95 -3.17 16.12
CA THR A 55 1.93 -4.51 16.75
C THR A 55 3.33 -5.01 17.08
N VAL A 56 4.32 -4.66 16.26
CA VAL A 56 5.69 -5.16 16.36
C VAL A 56 6.64 -4.16 17.03
N HIS A 57 6.39 -2.85 16.89
CA HIS A 57 7.30 -1.79 17.34
C HIS A 57 6.68 -0.77 18.32
N ARG A 58 5.39 -0.91 18.69
CA ARG A 58 4.59 0.03 19.53
C ARG A 58 5.24 0.51 20.82
N LYS A 59 6.21 -0.22 21.36
CA LYS A 59 6.80 0.11 22.67
C LYS A 59 7.76 1.32 22.64
N MET A 60 8.14 1.89 21.48
CA MET A 60 9.19 2.92 21.46
C MET A 60 8.95 4.24 20.73
N ASP A 61 7.89 4.47 19.94
CA ASP A 61 7.84 5.69 19.11
C ASP A 61 6.43 6.23 18.87
N LEU A 62 5.95 7.07 19.80
CA LEU A 62 4.74 7.89 19.62
C LEU A 62 4.97 9.11 18.71
N LEU A 63 6.21 9.36 18.26
CA LEU A 63 6.57 10.56 17.48
C LEU A 63 6.44 10.42 15.96
N ASN A 64 6.32 9.19 15.42
CA ASN A 64 6.38 8.98 13.97
C ASN A 64 5.03 8.67 13.29
N ILE A 65 3.92 8.68 14.02
CA ILE A 65 2.59 8.35 13.46
C ILE A 65 2.01 9.50 12.62
N GLN A 66 2.50 10.74 12.82
CA GLN A 66 2.01 11.92 12.11
C GLN A 66 2.72 12.23 10.77
N GLN A 67 3.78 11.50 10.41
CA GLN A 67 4.53 11.72 9.15
C GLN A 67 4.35 10.61 8.09
N MET A 68 3.44 9.66 8.34
CA MET A 68 3.07 8.59 7.39
C MET A 68 1.87 8.97 6.55
#